data_AF-A0A4R6A811-F1
#
_entry.id   AF-A0A4R6A811-F1
#
_cell.length_a   1.000
_cell.length_b   1.000
_cell.length_c   1.000
_cell.angle_alpha   90.00
_cell.angle_beta   90.00
_cell.angle_gamma   90.00
#
_symmetry.space_group_name_H-M   'P 1'
#
loop_
_entity.id
_entity.type
_entity.pdbx_description
1 polymer ?
#
loop_
_entity_poly.entity_id
_entity_poly.type
_entity_poly.pdbx_seq_one_letter_code
_entity_poly.pdbx_strand_id
1 'polypeptide(L)'
;MREIGGWTALRGLLALWIVLHHFWPQTSAPVPGWVARGTLAVDLFFVLSGAVMWHVYGPALAAGRFSVRDFAAKRFARLYPLHAVTAVAAFAMLTLGPWLGIAGRTPQTDPAAMLALHLGLLHAWGITPTGGLNYPSWSVAAEAFAYALFPLIALGLCRASPRAGAAAAALGLVLAALVLQAAWPEEWRRAGEPWVLTRLENDFGALRILPAFALGVALQRLTLSSLAAHRILPPALAAMAVAMSTGHDPAFILAGAVAIRALAACAWRVPAPLGRLGRISYGLYMTHALVQIAGFKLIERIGGYRDDAVPVAWLAVMLPLAIAVGWLAEARIETPLRRWILRPRPAAPAARPDAQPIGPS
;
A
#
# COMPACT_ATOMS: atom_id res chain seq x y z
N MET A 1 -15.38 -14.17 -3.32
CA MET A 1 -13.99 -14.37 -3.75
C MET A 1 -13.24 -15.01 -2.60
N ARG A 2 -12.59 -16.18 -2.83
CA ARG A 2 -11.76 -16.80 -1.79
C ARG A 2 -10.49 -15.96 -1.63
N GLU A 3 -10.23 -15.52 -0.42
CA GLU A 3 -9.02 -14.80 -0.06
C GLU A 3 -7.82 -15.75 -0.17
N ILE A 4 -6.74 -15.34 -0.82
CA ILE A 4 -5.52 -16.15 -0.88
C ILE A 4 -4.80 -15.99 0.45
N GLY A 5 -4.83 -17.04 1.28
CA GLY A 5 -4.26 -17.01 2.62
C GLY A 5 -2.81 -16.49 2.66
N GLY A 6 -1.94 -17.01 1.80
CA GLY A 6 -0.54 -16.58 1.72
C GLY A 6 -0.35 -15.08 1.47
N TRP A 7 -1.22 -14.46 0.66
CA TRP A 7 -1.20 -13.02 0.44
C TRP A 7 -1.68 -12.24 1.67
N THR A 8 -2.73 -12.72 2.34
CA THR A 8 -3.20 -12.12 3.59
C THR A 8 -2.09 -12.12 4.65
N ALA A 9 -1.44 -13.26 4.86
CA ALA A 9 -0.30 -13.37 5.78
C ALA A 9 0.82 -12.38 5.42
N LEU A 10 1.24 -12.37 4.15
CA LEU A 10 2.29 -11.49 3.67
C LEU A 10 1.97 -10.02 3.94
N ARG A 11 0.75 -9.56 3.64
CA ARG A 11 0.32 -8.18 3.92
C ARG A 11 0.49 -7.80 5.39
N GLY A 12 0.19 -8.72 6.30
CA GLY A 12 0.36 -8.49 7.74
C GLY A 12 1.82 -8.28 8.12
N LEU A 13 2.71 -9.15 7.61
CA LEU A 13 4.15 -9.06 7.84
C LEU A 13 4.75 -7.79 7.24
N LEU A 14 4.36 -7.44 6.01
CA LEU A 14 4.81 -6.22 5.35
C LEU A 14 4.35 -4.97 6.11
N ALA A 15 3.10 -4.92 6.59
CA ALA A 15 2.61 -3.81 7.39
C ALA A 15 3.39 -3.65 8.70
N LEU A 16 3.68 -4.75 9.41
CA LEU A 16 4.51 -4.70 10.62
C LEU A 16 5.94 -4.24 10.34
N TRP A 17 6.53 -4.69 9.23
CA TRP A 17 7.87 -4.27 8.84
C TRP A 17 7.93 -2.75 8.61
N ILE A 18 6.91 -2.17 7.97
CA ILE A 18 6.79 -0.71 7.80
C ILE A 18 6.62 -0.01 9.14
N VAL A 19 5.78 -0.54 10.04
CA VAL A 19 5.62 0.06 11.39
C VAL A 19 6.95 0.07 12.13
N LEU A 20 7.68 -1.05 12.11
CA LEU A 20 9.01 -1.14 12.72
C LEU A 20 10.01 -0.17 12.10
N HIS A 21 10.00 -0.03 10.78
CA HIS A 21 10.85 0.91 10.06
C HIS A 21 10.68 2.35 10.55
N HIS A 22 9.45 2.76 10.84
CA HIS A 22 9.17 4.10 11.34
C HIS A 22 9.35 4.22 12.86
N PHE A 23 9.03 3.18 13.62
CA PHE A 23 9.04 3.28 15.09
C PHE A 23 10.44 3.12 15.67
N TRP A 24 11.29 2.29 15.09
CA TRP A 24 12.64 2.01 15.63
C TRP A 24 13.55 3.25 15.67
N PRO A 25 13.59 4.11 14.62
CA PRO A 25 14.39 5.33 14.65
C PRO A 25 13.97 6.36 15.71
N GLN A 26 12.79 6.21 16.31
CA GLN A 26 12.34 7.04 17.44
C GLN A 26 12.92 6.58 18.78
N THR A 27 13.77 5.55 18.76
CA THR A 27 14.39 4.97 19.94
C THR A 27 15.89 5.22 19.95
N SER A 28 16.50 5.15 21.12
CA SER A 28 17.95 5.31 21.29
C SER A 28 18.78 4.12 20.80
N ALA A 29 18.15 3.03 20.34
CA ALA A 29 18.86 1.85 19.87
C ALA A 29 19.29 1.97 18.40
N PRO A 30 20.48 1.45 18.03
CA PRO A 30 20.88 1.37 16.62
C PRO A 30 19.82 0.65 15.78
N VAL A 31 19.50 1.20 14.60
CA VAL A 31 18.51 0.62 13.69
C VAL A 31 19.11 -0.61 13.00
N PRO A 32 18.52 -1.82 13.14
CA PRO A 32 18.99 -2.99 12.40
C PRO A 32 18.87 -2.78 10.89
N GLY A 33 19.82 -3.28 10.09
CA GLY A 33 19.84 -3.06 8.65
C GLY A 33 18.57 -3.51 7.91
N TRP A 34 17.93 -4.60 8.36
CA TRP A 34 16.66 -5.04 7.80
C TRP A 34 15.50 -4.09 8.15
N VAL A 35 15.50 -3.47 9.34
CA VAL A 35 14.51 -2.45 9.72
C VAL A 35 14.69 -1.18 8.90
N ALA A 36 15.93 -0.76 8.69
CA ALA A 36 16.27 0.41 7.89
C ALA A 36 15.77 0.30 6.43
N ARG A 37 15.63 -0.92 5.90
CA ARG A 37 15.12 -1.19 4.54
C ARG A 37 13.62 -1.47 4.47
N GLY A 38 12.85 -1.19 5.52
CA GLY A 38 11.42 -1.49 5.57
C GLY A 38 10.55 -0.74 4.55
N THR A 39 11.07 0.29 3.91
CA THR A 39 10.41 0.92 2.75
C THR A 39 10.20 -0.04 1.57
N LEU A 40 11.07 -1.06 1.39
CA LEU A 40 10.91 -2.10 0.36
C LEU A 40 9.62 -2.91 0.52
N ALA A 41 9.04 -2.95 1.73
CA ALA A 41 7.75 -3.57 1.95
C ALA A 41 6.64 -2.90 1.12
N VAL A 42 6.74 -1.59 0.90
CA VAL A 42 5.78 -0.81 0.09
C VAL A 42 5.85 -1.25 -1.38
N ASP A 43 7.03 -1.52 -1.92
CA ASP A 43 7.17 -2.04 -3.29
C ASP A 43 6.55 -3.44 -3.43
N LEU A 44 6.71 -4.30 -2.42
CA LEU A 44 6.04 -5.59 -2.39
C LEU A 44 4.51 -5.44 -2.28
N PHE A 45 4.00 -4.42 -1.59
CA PHE A 45 2.57 -4.08 -1.61
C PHE A 45 2.10 -3.68 -3.01
N PHE A 46 2.88 -2.93 -3.79
CA PHE A 46 2.51 -2.57 -5.16
C PHE A 46 2.51 -3.78 -6.11
N VAL A 47 3.51 -4.65 -6.01
CA VAL A 47 3.52 -5.93 -6.73
C VAL A 47 2.28 -6.75 -6.35
N LEU A 48 2.00 -6.87 -5.06
CA LEU A 48 0.83 -7.59 -4.58
C LEU A 48 -0.48 -6.96 -5.08
N SER A 49 -0.57 -5.63 -5.10
CA SER A 49 -1.73 -4.90 -5.61
C SER A 49 -2.01 -5.24 -7.07
N GLY A 50 -0.98 -5.23 -7.92
CA GLY A 50 -1.09 -5.64 -9.32
C GLY A 50 -1.51 -7.11 -9.48
N ALA A 51 -0.92 -8.02 -8.70
CA ALA A 51 -1.28 -9.43 -8.70
C ALA A 51 -2.74 -9.66 -8.29
N VAL A 52 -3.21 -8.97 -7.24
CA VAL A 52 -4.61 -9.02 -6.79
C VAL A 52 -5.53 -8.46 -7.87
N MET A 53 -5.16 -7.36 -8.54
CA MET A 53 -6.01 -6.76 -9.58
C MET A 53 -6.18 -7.72 -10.75
N TRP A 54 -5.10 -8.35 -11.22
CA TRP A 54 -5.21 -9.37 -12.26
C TRP A 54 -6.03 -10.58 -11.78
N HIS A 55 -5.77 -11.10 -10.57
CA HIS A 55 -6.48 -12.26 -10.04
C HIS A 55 -8.00 -12.03 -9.97
N VAL A 56 -8.43 -10.83 -9.58
CA VAL A 56 -9.85 -10.50 -9.39
C VAL A 56 -10.53 -10.06 -10.70
N TYR A 57 -9.87 -9.24 -11.51
CA TYR A 57 -10.50 -8.56 -12.65
C TYR A 57 -9.94 -9.00 -14.01
N GLY A 58 -8.73 -9.57 -14.05
CA GLY A 58 -8.03 -9.94 -15.28
C GLY A 58 -8.85 -10.86 -16.20
N PRO A 59 -9.41 -11.99 -15.71
CA PRO A 59 -10.23 -12.88 -16.55
C PRO A 59 -11.48 -12.21 -17.13
N ALA A 60 -12.16 -11.36 -16.35
CA ALA A 60 -13.33 -10.63 -16.83
C ALA A 60 -12.95 -9.58 -17.87
N LEU A 61 -11.83 -8.89 -17.67
CA LEU A 61 -11.27 -7.90 -18.59
C LEU A 61 -10.82 -8.54 -19.91
N ALA A 62 -10.08 -9.64 -19.85
CA ALA A 62 -9.65 -10.38 -21.04
C ALA A 62 -10.84 -10.92 -21.86
N ALA A 63 -11.97 -11.19 -21.20
CA ALA A 63 -13.19 -11.67 -21.85
C ALA A 63 -14.21 -10.57 -22.20
N GLY A 64 -13.84 -9.28 -22.10
CA GLY A 64 -14.73 -8.16 -22.46
C GLY A 64 -15.92 -7.94 -21.50
N ARG A 65 -15.92 -8.56 -20.32
CA ARG A 65 -16.98 -8.45 -19.30
C ARG A 65 -16.61 -7.53 -18.12
N PHE A 66 -15.64 -6.64 -18.31
CA PHE A 66 -15.15 -5.77 -17.26
C PHE A 66 -16.01 -4.51 -17.12
N SER A 67 -16.53 -4.28 -15.92
CA SER A 67 -17.27 -3.07 -15.56
C SER A 67 -16.33 -2.08 -14.87
N VAL A 68 -15.98 -0.99 -15.58
CA VAL A 68 -15.15 0.10 -15.03
C VAL A 68 -15.81 0.72 -13.81
N ARG A 69 -17.14 0.89 -13.84
CA ARG A 69 -17.92 1.46 -12.74
C ARG A 69 -17.83 0.60 -11.48
N ASP A 70 -18.06 -0.71 -11.61
CA ASP A 70 -18.02 -1.62 -10.45
C ASP A 70 -16.61 -1.76 -9.90
N PHE A 71 -15.61 -1.77 -10.78
CA PHE A 71 -14.21 -1.74 -10.40
C PHE A 71 -13.89 -0.47 -9.59
N ALA A 72 -14.19 0.71 -10.13
CA ALA A 72 -13.93 1.99 -9.48
C ALA A 72 -14.63 2.09 -8.13
N ALA A 73 -15.92 1.73 -8.05
CA ALA A 73 -16.66 1.71 -6.79
C ALA A 73 -16.02 0.79 -5.74
N LYS A 74 -15.61 -0.42 -6.13
CA LYS A 74 -14.93 -1.38 -5.22
C LYS A 74 -13.54 -0.92 -4.79
N ARG A 75 -12.81 -0.19 -5.63
CA ARG A 75 -11.49 0.38 -5.29
C ARG A 75 -11.64 1.59 -4.38
N PHE A 76 -12.53 2.50 -4.71
CA PHE A 76 -12.87 3.67 -3.90
C PHE A 76 -13.32 3.25 -2.50
N ALA A 77 -14.29 2.32 -2.40
CA ALA A 77 -14.78 1.81 -1.12
C ALA A 77 -13.71 1.08 -0.29
N ARG A 78 -12.61 0.64 -0.92
CA ARG A 78 -11.50 -0.04 -0.24
C ARG A 78 -10.48 0.96 0.32
N LEU A 79 -10.16 2.02 -0.41
CA LEU A 79 -9.07 2.95 -0.06
C LEU A 79 -9.60 4.26 0.57
N TYR A 80 -10.55 4.90 -0.07
CA TYR A 80 -10.86 6.30 0.21
C TYR A 80 -11.36 6.60 1.64
N PRO A 81 -12.27 5.80 2.24
CA PRO A 81 -12.89 6.18 3.51
C PRO A 81 -11.87 6.33 4.64
N LEU A 82 -10.98 5.34 4.80
CA LEU A 82 -9.96 5.41 5.84
C LEU A 82 -8.90 6.47 5.51
N HIS A 83 -8.51 6.59 4.24
CA HIS A 83 -7.61 7.64 3.80
C HIS A 83 -8.10 9.03 4.20
N ALA A 84 -9.34 9.38 3.85
CA ALA A 84 -9.94 10.67 4.19
C ALA A 84 -9.96 10.90 5.71
N VAL A 85 -10.36 9.90 6.52
CA VAL A 85 -10.37 10.03 7.98
C VAL A 85 -8.96 10.26 8.53
N THR A 86 -7.97 9.51 8.07
CA THR A 86 -6.59 9.68 8.56
C THR A 86 -5.94 10.98 8.07
N ALA A 87 -6.30 11.47 6.88
CA ALA A 87 -5.86 12.77 6.38
C ALA A 87 -6.41 13.92 7.23
N VAL A 88 -7.70 13.88 7.58
CA VAL A 88 -8.32 14.85 8.48
C VAL A 88 -7.73 14.75 9.89
N ALA A 89 -7.50 13.55 10.40
CA ALA A 89 -6.85 13.36 11.70
C ALA A 89 -5.42 13.90 11.71
N ALA A 90 -4.63 13.67 10.66
CA ALA A 90 -3.30 14.24 10.50
C ALA A 90 -3.33 15.78 10.44
N PHE A 91 -4.28 16.34 9.68
CA PHE A 91 -4.48 17.79 9.62
C PHE A 91 -4.85 18.38 10.99
N ALA A 92 -5.74 17.72 11.75
CA ALA A 92 -6.11 18.14 13.09
C ALA A 92 -4.91 18.05 14.05
N MET A 93 -4.10 16.99 13.98
CA MET A 93 -2.86 16.88 14.76
C MET A 93 -1.86 17.99 14.41
N LEU A 94 -1.72 18.34 13.13
CA LEU A 94 -0.81 19.40 12.69
C LEU A 94 -1.26 20.78 13.20
N THR A 95 -2.56 21.07 13.15
CA THR A 95 -3.11 22.40 13.47
C THR A 95 -3.40 22.60 14.96
N LEU A 96 -3.87 21.57 15.66
CA LEU A 96 -4.24 21.61 17.08
C LEU A 96 -3.13 21.07 17.99
N GLY A 97 -2.23 20.23 17.47
CA GLY A 97 -1.15 19.60 18.23
C GLY A 97 -0.27 20.57 19.01
N PRO A 98 0.14 21.73 18.44
CA PRO A 98 0.92 22.72 19.19
C PRO A 98 0.25 23.19 20.48
N TRP A 99 -1.06 23.39 20.47
CA TRP A 99 -1.84 23.79 21.65
C TRP A 99 -1.97 22.68 22.70
N LEU A 100 -1.81 21.42 22.29
CA LEU A 100 -1.90 20.23 23.14
C LEU A 100 -0.53 19.74 23.63
N GLY A 101 0.56 20.42 23.25
CA GLY A 101 1.93 19.95 23.51
C GLY A 101 2.33 18.72 22.69
N ILE A 102 1.62 18.46 21.59
CA ILE A 102 1.88 17.40 20.60
C ILE A 102 2.35 18.09 19.30
N ALA A 103 3.22 19.10 19.43
CA ALA A 103 3.72 19.84 18.28
C ALA A 103 4.66 18.93 17.46
N GLY A 104 4.32 18.73 16.19
CA GLY A 104 5.22 18.21 15.18
C GLY A 104 6.06 19.32 14.55
N ARG A 105 6.67 19.02 13.39
CA ARG A 105 7.35 20.04 12.57
C ARG A 105 6.37 21.12 12.12
N THR A 106 6.83 22.37 12.05
CA THR A 106 6.06 23.46 11.46
C THR A 106 5.73 23.15 10.00
N PRO A 107 4.47 23.35 9.55
CA PRO A 107 4.12 23.19 8.14
C PRO A 107 4.98 24.15 7.29
N GLN A 108 5.67 23.62 6.29
CA GLN A 108 6.41 24.44 5.31
C GLN A 108 5.50 24.95 4.18
N THR A 109 4.26 24.44 4.12
CA THR A 109 3.24 24.71 3.11
C THR A 109 1.89 24.97 3.77
N ASP A 110 0.97 25.61 3.05
CA ASP A 110 -0.40 25.83 3.53
C ASP A 110 -1.08 24.49 3.89
N PRO A 111 -1.41 24.24 5.18
CA PRO A 111 -2.05 23.02 5.61
C PRO A 111 -3.39 22.74 4.90
N ALA A 112 -4.14 23.79 4.55
CA ALA A 112 -5.45 23.64 3.90
C ALA A 112 -5.30 23.17 2.45
N ALA A 113 -4.39 23.78 1.69
CA ALA A 113 -4.02 23.30 0.36
C ALA A 113 -3.50 21.86 0.39
N MET A 114 -2.67 21.50 1.38
CA MET A 114 -2.20 20.13 1.56
C MET A 114 -3.35 19.16 1.84
N LEU A 115 -4.30 19.53 2.70
CA LEU A 115 -5.48 18.70 2.96
C LEU A 115 -6.30 18.48 1.69
N ALA A 116 -6.51 19.52 0.88
CA ALA A 116 -7.22 19.39 -0.40
C ALA A 116 -6.54 18.38 -1.34
N LEU A 117 -5.20 18.42 -1.45
CA LEU A 117 -4.45 17.46 -2.26
C LEU A 117 -4.53 16.03 -1.71
N HIS A 118 -4.57 15.85 -0.38
CA HIS A 118 -4.78 14.54 0.22
C HIS A 118 -6.19 14.02 -0.08
N LEU A 119 -7.22 14.84 0.10
CA LEU A 119 -8.61 14.46 -0.19
C LEU A 119 -8.84 14.19 -1.69
N GLY A 120 -8.03 14.80 -2.56
CA GLY A 120 -7.99 14.51 -3.99
C GLY A 120 -7.14 13.30 -4.40
N LEU A 121 -6.36 12.71 -3.48
CA LEU A 121 -5.35 11.67 -3.78
C LEU A 121 -4.29 12.13 -4.80
N LEU A 122 -3.93 13.41 -4.76
CA LEU A 122 -2.99 14.04 -5.71
C LEU A 122 -1.60 14.30 -5.09
N HIS A 123 -1.45 14.08 -3.79
CA HIS A 123 -0.23 14.39 -3.03
C HIS A 123 0.97 13.44 -3.28
N ALA A 124 0.86 12.56 -4.27
CA ALA A 124 1.95 11.68 -4.73
C ALA A 124 2.27 11.85 -6.23
N TRP A 125 1.71 12.88 -6.87
CA TRP A 125 1.81 13.12 -8.31
C TRP A 125 2.95 14.06 -8.69
N GLY A 126 3.81 14.46 -7.74
CA GLY A 126 4.88 15.42 -7.98
C GLY A 126 4.48 16.90 -7.94
N ILE A 127 3.28 17.19 -7.42
CA ILE A 127 2.75 18.56 -7.31
C ILE A 127 2.77 19.11 -5.87
N THR A 128 3.28 18.33 -4.92
CA THR A 128 3.38 18.71 -3.50
C THR A 128 4.84 18.93 -3.11
N PRO A 129 5.20 20.10 -2.53
CA PRO A 129 6.58 20.39 -2.14
C PRO A 129 7.12 19.54 -0.97
N THR A 130 6.25 18.86 -0.22
CA THR A 130 6.59 18.22 1.06
C THR A 130 5.88 16.87 1.25
N GLY A 131 6.40 16.04 2.17
CA GLY A 131 5.99 14.65 2.50
C GLY A 131 4.58 14.40 3.05
N GLY A 132 3.62 15.26 2.73
CA GLY A 132 2.22 15.13 3.08
C GLY A 132 1.87 15.26 4.57
N LEU A 133 0.56 15.23 4.87
CA LEU A 133 0.01 15.29 6.23
C LEU A 133 0.17 13.94 6.93
N ASN A 134 -0.25 12.87 6.27
CA ASN A 134 -0.04 11.50 6.71
C ASN A 134 1.06 10.90 5.84
N TYR A 135 2.30 10.89 6.30
CA TYR A 135 3.46 10.52 5.49
C TYR A 135 3.34 9.16 4.76
N PRO A 136 2.74 8.06 5.28
CA PRO A 136 2.59 6.83 4.50
C PRO A 136 1.50 6.92 3.41
N SER A 137 0.63 7.93 3.44
CA SER A 137 -0.55 7.98 2.56
C SER A 137 -0.23 8.27 1.09
N TRP A 138 1.00 8.68 0.76
CA TRP A 138 1.42 8.86 -0.65
C TRP A 138 1.23 7.56 -1.43
N SER A 139 1.43 6.40 -0.79
CA SER A 139 1.30 5.10 -1.45
C SER A 139 -0.13 4.80 -1.85
N VAL A 140 -1.12 5.33 -1.11
CA VAL A 140 -2.55 5.19 -1.42
C VAL A 140 -2.93 6.09 -2.59
N ALA A 141 -2.40 7.31 -2.65
CA ALA A 141 -2.55 8.18 -3.82
C ALA A 141 -1.93 7.57 -5.08
N ALA A 142 -0.72 7.04 -4.96
CA ALA A 142 -0.05 6.31 -6.03
C ALA A 142 -0.87 5.06 -6.45
N GLU A 143 -1.36 4.27 -5.49
CA GLU A 143 -2.16 3.08 -5.76
C GLU A 143 -3.48 3.42 -6.49
N ALA A 144 -4.14 4.53 -6.11
CA ALA A 144 -5.33 5.01 -6.82
C ALA A 144 -5.02 5.37 -8.29
N PHE A 145 -3.87 5.98 -8.54
CA PHE A 145 -3.38 6.23 -9.90
C PHE A 145 -3.10 4.93 -10.68
N ALA A 146 -2.41 3.96 -10.06
CA ALA A 146 -2.18 2.66 -10.68
C ALA A 146 -3.50 1.91 -10.97
N TYR A 147 -4.51 2.04 -10.12
CA TYR A 147 -5.84 1.49 -10.38
C TYR A 147 -6.55 2.16 -11.54
N ALA A 148 -6.40 3.48 -11.72
CA ALA A 148 -6.94 4.17 -12.88
C ALA A 148 -6.30 3.65 -14.20
N LEU A 149 -5.00 3.34 -14.17
CA LEU A 149 -4.26 2.81 -15.32
C LEU A 149 -4.36 1.29 -15.48
N PHE A 150 -4.86 0.56 -14.48
CA PHE A 150 -4.92 -0.90 -14.48
C PHE A 150 -5.55 -1.49 -15.75
N PRO A 151 -6.69 -0.99 -16.28
CA PRO A 151 -7.27 -1.57 -17.49
C PRO A 151 -6.35 -1.48 -18.69
N LEU A 152 -5.64 -0.35 -18.86
CA LEU A 152 -4.69 -0.13 -19.95
C LEU A 152 -3.47 -1.05 -19.81
N ILE A 153 -2.91 -1.14 -18.61
CA ILE A 153 -1.78 -2.03 -18.29
C ILE A 153 -2.17 -3.50 -18.56
N ALA A 154 -3.33 -3.92 -18.08
CA ALA A 154 -3.82 -5.29 -18.24
C ALA A 154 -4.06 -5.63 -19.71
N LEU A 155 -4.73 -4.76 -20.47
CA LEU A 155 -4.98 -4.96 -21.91
C LEU A 155 -3.67 -4.97 -22.71
N GLY A 156 -2.74 -4.05 -22.43
CA GLY A 156 -1.43 -4.01 -23.07
C GLY A 156 -0.66 -5.30 -22.85
N LEU A 157 -0.62 -5.80 -21.61
CA LEU A 157 0.00 -7.08 -21.27
C LEU A 157 -0.69 -8.26 -21.97
N CYS A 158 -2.02 -8.24 -22.15
CA CYS A 158 -2.76 -9.28 -22.86
C CYS A 158 -2.38 -9.41 -24.34
N ARG A 159 -1.79 -8.39 -24.97
CA ARG A 159 -1.31 -8.45 -26.35
C ARG A 159 -0.09 -9.36 -26.52
N ALA A 160 0.64 -9.62 -25.44
CA ALA A 160 1.79 -10.52 -25.43
C ALA A 160 1.47 -11.84 -24.74
N SER A 161 2.23 -12.88 -25.04
CA SER A 161 2.17 -14.13 -24.26
C SER A 161 2.46 -13.86 -22.78
N PRO A 162 1.92 -14.64 -21.83
CA PRO A 162 2.18 -14.42 -20.40
C PRO A 162 3.67 -14.36 -20.03
N ARG A 163 4.51 -15.18 -20.68
CA ARG A 163 5.97 -15.18 -20.47
C ARG A 163 6.64 -13.91 -21.00
N ALA A 164 6.29 -13.50 -22.23
CA ALA A 164 6.81 -12.27 -22.81
C ALA A 164 6.38 -11.03 -22.01
N GLY A 165 5.12 -10.99 -21.55
CA GLY A 165 4.62 -9.94 -20.68
C GLY A 165 5.34 -9.87 -19.33
N ALA A 166 5.64 -11.02 -18.72
CA ALA A 166 6.42 -11.09 -17.49
C ALA A 166 7.87 -10.60 -17.69
N ALA A 167 8.52 -11.02 -18.77
CA ALA A 167 9.87 -10.56 -19.11
C ALA A 167 9.90 -9.04 -19.39
N ALA A 168 8.93 -8.52 -20.15
CA ALA A 168 8.82 -7.09 -20.44
C ALA A 168 8.56 -6.27 -19.17
N ALA A 169 7.70 -6.75 -18.26
CA ALA A 169 7.45 -6.07 -16.99
C ALA A 169 8.67 -6.10 -16.06
N ALA A 170 9.40 -7.22 -16.01
CA ALA A 170 10.66 -7.33 -15.28
C ALA A 170 11.73 -6.38 -15.83
N LEU A 171 11.89 -6.33 -17.16
CA LEU A 171 12.78 -5.38 -17.82
C LEU A 171 12.36 -3.93 -17.54
N GLY A 172 11.07 -3.63 -17.62
CA GLY A 172 10.52 -2.31 -17.30
C GLY A 172 10.82 -1.86 -15.88
N LEU A 173 10.77 -2.77 -14.90
CA LEU A 173 11.18 -2.50 -13.52
C LEU A 173 12.67 -2.16 -13.42
N VAL A 174 13.53 -2.95 -14.08
CA VAL A 174 14.99 -2.71 -14.07
C VAL A 174 15.32 -1.37 -14.75
N LEU A 175 14.75 -1.10 -15.92
CA LEU A 175 14.98 0.15 -16.64
C LEU A 175 14.47 1.36 -15.84
N ALA A 176 13.30 1.26 -15.22
CA ALA A 176 12.79 2.32 -14.35
C ALA A 176 13.72 2.57 -13.16
N ALA A 177 14.22 1.50 -12.51
CA ALA A 177 15.17 1.64 -11.42
C ALA A 177 16.48 2.32 -11.87
N LEU A 178 17.01 1.97 -13.05
CA LEU A 178 18.20 2.61 -13.61
C LEU A 178 17.96 4.08 -13.94
N VAL A 179 16.80 4.43 -14.51
CA VAL A 179 16.43 5.83 -14.79
C VAL A 179 16.31 6.63 -13.50
N LEU A 180 15.65 6.09 -12.47
CA LEU A 180 15.50 6.77 -11.18
C LEU A 180 16.83 6.91 -10.44
N GLN A 181 17.70 5.91 -10.54
CA GLN A 181 19.06 5.98 -10.01
C GLN A 181 19.89 7.05 -10.74
N ALA A 182 19.78 7.14 -12.07
CA ALA A 182 20.45 8.19 -12.85
C ALA A 182 19.91 9.58 -12.55
N ALA A 183 18.61 9.69 -12.26
CA ALA A 183 17.94 10.92 -11.83
C ALA A 183 18.17 11.26 -10.34
N TRP A 184 18.97 10.46 -9.61
CA TRP A 184 19.22 10.70 -8.19
C TRP A 184 19.92 12.04 -7.97
N PRO A 185 19.38 12.93 -7.10
CA PRO A 185 19.90 14.27 -6.90
C PRO A 185 21.40 14.27 -6.59
N GLU A 186 22.16 15.11 -7.30
CA GLU A 186 23.61 15.23 -7.12
C GLU A 186 23.97 15.65 -5.68
N GLU A 187 23.12 16.45 -5.04
CA GLU A 187 23.27 16.84 -3.63
C GLU A 187 23.26 15.64 -2.69
N TRP A 188 22.39 14.66 -2.92
CA TRP A 188 22.31 13.44 -2.12
C TRP A 188 23.50 12.53 -2.38
N ARG A 189 23.96 12.45 -3.64
CA ARG A 189 25.21 11.74 -3.98
C ARG A 189 26.42 12.34 -3.26
N ARG A 190 26.53 13.67 -3.27
CA ARG A 190 27.58 14.40 -2.55
C ARG A 190 27.48 14.25 -1.03
N ALA A 191 26.28 14.11 -0.49
CA ALA A 191 26.06 13.84 0.93
C ALA A 191 26.33 12.38 1.35
N GLY A 192 26.71 11.50 0.42
CA GLY A 192 26.94 10.08 0.71
C GLY A 192 25.67 9.30 1.06
N GLU A 193 24.49 9.85 0.74
CA GLU A 193 23.21 9.20 1.00
C GLU A 193 23.06 7.97 0.10
N PRO A 194 22.82 6.77 0.67
CA PRO A 194 22.70 5.57 -0.13
C PRO A 194 21.51 5.68 -1.07
N TRP A 195 21.67 5.19 -2.31
CA TRP A 195 20.56 5.04 -3.25
C TRP A 195 19.52 4.10 -2.65
N VAL A 196 18.29 4.57 -2.61
CA VAL A 196 17.13 3.80 -2.16
C VAL A 196 15.97 4.12 -3.10
N LEU A 197 15.43 3.09 -3.77
CA LEU A 197 14.37 3.24 -4.79
C LEU A 197 13.14 3.97 -4.24
N THR A 198 12.92 3.90 -2.93
CA THR A 198 11.74 4.43 -2.24
C THR A 198 11.88 5.88 -1.80
N ARG A 199 12.97 6.63 -1.97
CA ARG A 199 12.99 8.05 -1.52
C ARG A 199 12.25 9.04 -2.43
N LEU A 200 11.82 8.64 -3.64
CA LEU A 200 11.12 9.52 -4.61
C LEU A 200 9.59 9.52 -4.43
N GLU A 201 9.10 9.37 -3.20
CA GLU A 201 7.69 9.18 -2.85
C GLU A 201 6.81 10.39 -3.19
N ASN A 202 7.37 11.59 -3.04
CA ASN A 202 6.64 12.85 -3.18
C ASN A 202 6.70 13.40 -4.61
N ASP A 203 7.85 13.27 -5.27
CA ASP A 203 8.10 13.87 -6.58
C ASP A 203 7.63 12.98 -7.74
N PHE A 204 7.76 11.66 -7.59
CA PHE A 204 7.44 10.70 -8.66
C PHE A 204 6.64 9.49 -8.17
N GLY A 205 6.06 9.54 -6.97
CA GLY A 205 5.41 8.40 -6.31
C GLY A 205 4.41 7.66 -7.20
N ALA A 206 3.53 8.39 -7.89
CA ALA A 206 2.53 7.80 -8.79
C ALA A 206 3.15 7.02 -9.97
N LEU A 207 4.20 7.54 -10.60
CA LEU A 207 4.85 6.90 -11.75
C LEU A 207 5.81 5.78 -11.33
N ARG A 208 6.53 5.99 -10.22
CA ARG A 208 7.53 5.07 -9.65
C ARG A 208 6.98 3.67 -9.40
N ILE A 209 5.70 3.57 -9.05
CA ILE A 209 5.09 2.30 -8.63
C ILE A 209 4.59 1.44 -9.79
N LEU A 210 4.39 2.04 -10.97
CA LEU A 210 3.79 1.36 -12.12
C LEU A 210 4.57 0.13 -12.56
N PRO A 211 5.93 0.12 -12.60
CA PRO A 211 6.68 -1.07 -12.97
C PRO A 211 6.48 -2.24 -12.01
N ALA A 212 6.49 -1.98 -10.69
CA ALA A 212 6.24 -3.00 -9.67
C ALA A 212 4.80 -3.54 -9.76
N PHE A 213 3.83 -2.65 -9.92
CA PHE A 213 2.44 -3.00 -10.13
C PHE A 213 2.24 -3.85 -11.40
N ALA A 214 2.81 -3.43 -12.53
CA ALA A 214 2.74 -4.15 -13.80
C ALA A 214 3.42 -5.52 -13.72
N LEU A 215 4.53 -5.65 -12.99
CA LEU A 215 5.19 -6.93 -12.71
C LEU A 215 4.26 -7.89 -11.96
N GLY A 216 3.53 -7.39 -10.95
CA GLY A 216 2.49 -8.15 -10.25
C GLY A 216 1.38 -8.64 -11.18
N VAL A 217 0.85 -7.75 -12.02
CA VAL A 217 -0.16 -8.11 -13.04
C VAL A 217 0.39 -9.18 -13.99
N ALA A 218 1.62 -9.00 -14.48
CA ALA A 218 2.23 -9.87 -15.47
C ALA A 218 2.53 -11.27 -14.92
N LEU A 219 3.13 -11.37 -13.73
CA LEU A 219 3.45 -12.67 -13.13
C LEU A 219 2.19 -13.47 -12.77
N GLN A 220 1.11 -12.79 -12.34
CA GLN A 220 -0.13 -13.47 -12.01
C GLN A 220 -0.84 -14.10 -13.22
N ARG A 221 -0.47 -13.70 -14.45
CA ARG A 221 -0.91 -14.35 -15.70
C ARG A 221 -0.27 -15.71 -15.93
N LEU A 222 0.90 -15.95 -15.34
CA LEU A 222 1.60 -17.23 -15.49
C LEU A 222 0.81 -18.32 -14.77
N THR A 223 0.64 -19.47 -15.40
CA THR A 223 0.14 -20.67 -14.74
C THR A 223 1.28 -21.31 -13.95
N LEU A 224 0.99 -21.70 -12.71
CA LEU A 224 1.97 -22.32 -11.82
C LEU A 224 1.27 -23.38 -10.99
N SER A 225 1.77 -24.61 -11.06
CA SER A 225 1.27 -25.71 -10.23
C SER A 225 1.72 -25.52 -8.77
N SER A 226 0.99 -26.12 -7.84
CA SER A 226 1.37 -26.09 -6.41
C SER A 226 2.78 -26.68 -6.20
N LEU A 227 3.10 -27.80 -6.85
CA LEU A 227 4.43 -28.41 -6.76
C LEU A 227 5.55 -27.47 -7.25
N ALA A 228 5.37 -26.81 -8.39
CA ALA A 228 6.35 -25.85 -8.89
C ALA A 228 6.48 -24.64 -7.96
N ALA A 229 5.38 -24.17 -7.38
CA ALA A 229 5.38 -23.07 -6.42
C ALA A 229 6.17 -23.42 -5.14
N HIS A 230 6.01 -24.63 -4.61
CA HIS A 230 6.80 -25.11 -3.47
C HIS A 230 8.31 -25.19 -3.77
N ARG A 231 8.70 -25.47 -5.02
CA ARG A 231 10.11 -25.50 -5.44
C ARG A 231 10.71 -24.11 -5.67
N ILE A 232 9.92 -23.17 -6.17
CA ILE A 232 10.38 -21.82 -6.53
C ILE A 232 10.40 -20.88 -5.31
N LEU A 233 9.54 -21.11 -4.31
CA LEU A 233 9.43 -20.20 -3.18
C LEU A 233 10.73 -20.12 -2.34
N PRO A 234 11.39 -21.22 -1.91
CA PRO A 234 12.64 -21.13 -1.16
C PRO A 234 13.76 -20.35 -1.87
N PRO A 235 14.11 -20.61 -3.14
CA PRO A 235 15.14 -19.84 -3.81
C PRO A 235 14.73 -18.38 -4.04
N ALA A 236 13.44 -18.08 -4.23
CA ALA A 236 12.96 -16.70 -4.29
C ALA A 236 13.19 -15.96 -2.95
N LEU A 237 12.88 -16.61 -1.82
CA LEU A 237 13.12 -16.04 -0.49
C LEU A 237 14.63 -15.88 -0.20
N ALA A 238 15.46 -16.83 -0.62
CA ALA A 238 16.91 -16.74 -0.51
C ALA A 238 17.46 -15.57 -1.36
N ALA A 239 16.99 -15.41 -2.59
CA ALA A 239 17.36 -14.29 -3.44
C ALA A 239 16.93 -12.94 -2.85
N MET A 240 15.75 -12.86 -2.22
CA MET A 240 15.35 -11.67 -1.45
C MET A 240 16.33 -11.38 -0.31
N ALA A 241 16.72 -12.39 0.47
CA ALA A 241 17.66 -12.21 1.57
C ALA A 241 19.04 -11.71 1.08
N VAL A 242 19.56 -12.28 -0.01
CA VAL A 242 20.83 -11.85 -0.63
C VAL A 242 20.72 -10.42 -1.19
N ALA A 243 19.64 -10.09 -1.89
CA ALA A 243 19.41 -8.73 -2.39
C ALA A 243 19.27 -7.72 -1.23
N MET A 244 18.67 -8.15 -0.12
CA MET A 244 18.54 -7.36 1.10
C MET A 244 19.86 -7.16 1.85
N SER A 245 20.80 -8.12 1.81
CA SER A 245 22.12 -7.94 2.42
C SER A 245 23.08 -7.13 1.55
N THR A 246 22.89 -7.13 0.23
CA THR A 246 23.81 -6.50 -0.74
C THR A 246 23.34 -5.15 -1.27
N GLY A 247 22.21 -4.61 -0.81
CA GLY A 247 21.73 -3.30 -1.26
C GLY A 247 20.99 -3.28 -2.61
N HIS A 248 20.68 -4.43 -3.24
CA HIS A 248 20.11 -4.48 -4.59
C HIS A 248 18.56 -4.43 -4.61
N ASP A 249 17.98 -3.23 -4.48
CA ASP A 249 16.51 -3.02 -4.43
C ASP A 249 15.74 -3.70 -5.59
N PRO A 250 16.14 -3.56 -6.88
CA PRO A 250 15.37 -4.15 -7.98
C PRO A 250 15.38 -5.69 -7.94
N ALA A 251 16.50 -6.29 -7.54
CA ALA A 251 16.61 -7.73 -7.37
C ALA A 251 15.71 -8.24 -6.23
N PHE A 252 15.62 -7.48 -5.14
CA PHE A 252 14.70 -7.78 -4.03
C PHE A 252 13.25 -7.77 -4.49
N ILE A 253 12.84 -6.75 -5.26
CA ILE A 253 11.46 -6.62 -5.77
C ILE A 253 11.14 -7.74 -6.77
N LEU A 254 12.05 -8.07 -7.68
CA LEU A 254 11.89 -9.18 -8.63
C LEU A 254 11.71 -10.51 -7.91
N ALA A 255 12.59 -10.82 -6.96
CA ALA A 255 12.52 -12.04 -6.17
C ALA A 255 11.23 -12.08 -5.31
N GLY A 256 10.86 -10.96 -4.72
CA GLY A 256 9.60 -10.81 -3.98
C GLY A 256 8.36 -11.00 -4.85
N ALA A 257 8.38 -10.56 -6.11
CA ALA A 257 7.30 -10.76 -7.05
C ALA A 257 7.13 -12.25 -7.43
N VAL A 258 8.24 -12.96 -7.59
CA VAL A 258 8.23 -14.42 -7.77
C VAL A 258 7.69 -15.13 -6.52
N ALA A 259 8.10 -14.71 -5.32
CA ALA A 259 7.58 -15.25 -4.07
C ALA A 259 6.07 -15.01 -3.92
N ILE A 260 5.58 -13.80 -4.22
CA ILE A 260 4.14 -13.46 -4.24
C ILE A 260 3.37 -14.38 -5.19
N ARG A 261 3.91 -14.62 -6.40
CA ARG A 261 3.29 -15.55 -7.36
C ARG A 261 3.27 -16.98 -6.84
N ALA A 262 4.34 -17.46 -6.22
CA ALA A 262 4.41 -18.79 -5.65
C ALA A 262 3.40 -18.95 -4.49
N LEU A 263 3.32 -17.99 -3.57
CA LEU A 263 2.36 -17.97 -2.47
C LEU A 263 0.90 -18.06 -2.96
N ALA A 264 0.60 -17.49 -4.12
CA ALA A 264 -0.72 -17.58 -4.75
C ALA A 264 -1.09 -19.01 -5.17
N ALA A 265 -0.10 -19.83 -5.53
CA ALA A 265 -0.29 -21.20 -6.00
C ALA A 265 -0.23 -22.27 -4.89
N CYS A 266 0.43 -22.01 -3.76
CA CYS A 266 0.64 -23.01 -2.71
C CYS A 266 -0.59 -23.30 -1.82
N ALA A 267 -1.71 -22.59 -1.98
CA ALA A 267 -2.93 -22.78 -1.18
C ALA A 267 -2.70 -22.90 0.35
N TRP A 268 -1.73 -22.16 0.88
CA TRP A 268 -1.29 -22.29 2.28
C TRP A 268 -2.38 -21.96 3.28
N ARG A 269 -2.51 -22.82 4.29
CA ARG A 269 -3.40 -22.60 5.42
C ARG A 269 -2.70 -21.69 6.43
N VAL A 270 -3.16 -20.45 6.48
CA VAL A 270 -2.56 -19.41 7.32
C VAL A 270 -3.10 -19.50 8.76
N PRO A 271 -2.24 -19.44 9.79
CA PRO A 271 -2.67 -19.37 11.18
C PRO A 271 -3.60 -18.18 11.43
N ALA A 272 -4.59 -18.35 12.32
CA ALA A 272 -5.59 -17.33 12.60
C ALA A 272 -5.02 -15.96 13.01
N PRO A 273 -3.97 -15.87 13.86
CA PRO A 273 -3.36 -14.58 14.22
C PRO A 273 -2.76 -13.85 13.01
N LEU A 274 -2.01 -14.58 12.18
CA LEU A 274 -1.37 -14.04 10.99
C LEU A 274 -2.40 -13.62 9.93
N GLY A 275 -3.49 -14.39 9.81
CA GLY A 275 -4.63 -14.03 8.98
C GLY A 275 -5.34 -12.76 9.49
N ARG A 276 -5.48 -12.59 10.81
CA ARG A 276 -6.09 -11.37 11.39
C ARG A 276 -5.19 -10.16 11.16
N LEU A 277 -3.89 -10.29 11.37
CA LEU A 277 -2.90 -9.25 11.08
C LEU A 277 -2.97 -8.81 9.61
N GLY A 278 -3.07 -9.78 8.70
CA GLY A 278 -3.26 -9.51 7.29
C GLY A 278 -4.52 -8.71 6.96
N ARG A 279 -5.65 -9.03 7.60
CA ARG A 279 -6.91 -8.31 7.40
C ARG A 279 -6.84 -6.86 7.87
N ILE A 280 -6.19 -6.59 9.00
CA ILE A 280 -6.03 -5.23 9.55
C ILE A 280 -4.87 -4.45 8.93
N SER A 281 -4.09 -5.06 8.03
CA SER A 281 -2.87 -4.45 7.45
C SER A 281 -3.09 -3.04 6.90
N TYR A 282 -4.24 -2.77 6.27
CA TYR A 282 -4.54 -1.44 5.73
C TYR A 282 -4.84 -0.43 6.85
N GLY A 283 -5.66 -0.81 7.83
CA GLY A 283 -5.90 -0.07 9.06
C GLY A 283 -4.59 0.29 9.78
N LEU A 284 -3.74 -0.70 10.00
CA LEU A 284 -2.43 -0.55 10.63
C LEU A 284 -1.53 0.41 9.81
N TYR A 285 -1.43 0.21 8.50
CA TYR A 285 -0.64 1.05 7.62
C TYR A 285 -1.12 2.51 7.60
N MET A 286 -2.42 2.78 7.59
CA MET A 286 -2.89 4.16 7.53
C MET A 286 -2.82 4.91 8.86
N THR A 287 -2.79 4.19 9.98
CA THR A 287 -2.85 4.80 11.31
C THR A 287 -1.51 4.84 12.03
N HIS A 288 -0.51 4.03 11.64
CA HIS A 288 0.76 3.95 12.38
C HIS A 288 1.49 5.28 12.49
N ALA A 289 1.42 6.15 11.48
CA ALA A 289 2.03 7.49 11.53
C ALA A 289 1.42 8.36 12.63
N LEU A 290 0.08 8.36 12.75
CA LEU A 290 -0.62 9.10 13.80
C LEU A 290 -0.27 8.54 15.18
N VAL A 291 -0.22 7.21 15.30
CA VAL A 291 0.18 6.52 16.53
C VAL A 291 1.62 6.84 16.90
N GLN A 292 2.54 6.85 15.93
CA GLN A 292 3.94 7.21 16.13
C GLN A 292 4.05 8.63 16.70
N ILE A 293 3.49 9.62 16.00
CA ILE A 293 3.62 11.03 16.36
C ILE A 293 3.04 11.28 17.75
N ALA A 294 1.80 10.84 18.01
CA ALA A 294 1.15 11.08 19.29
C ALA A 294 1.76 10.25 20.42
N GLY A 295 2.06 8.97 20.14
CA GLY A 295 2.53 8.01 21.15
C GLY A 295 3.95 8.31 21.63
N PHE A 296 4.90 8.55 20.72
CA PHE A 296 6.26 8.88 21.12
C PHE A 296 6.34 10.24 21.80
N LYS A 297 5.59 11.26 21.35
CA LYS A 297 5.50 12.55 22.05
C LYS A 297 4.93 12.41 23.47
N LEU A 298 3.95 11.54 23.67
CA LEU A 298 3.43 11.25 25.00
C LEU A 298 4.49 10.56 25.86
N ILE A 299 5.23 9.59 25.31
CA ILE A 299 6.31 8.87 26.00
C ILE A 299 7.43 9.83 26.41
N GLU A 300 7.85 10.72 25.52
CA GLU A 300 8.84 11.77 25.81
C GLU A 300 8.40 12.63 27.00
N ARG A 301 7.12 13.05 27.00
CA ARG A 301 6.55 13.89 28.06
C ARG A 301 6.45 13.18 29.41
N ILE A 302 5.98 11.94 29.45
CA ILE A 302 5.82 11.18 30.72
C ILE A 302 7.17 10.68 31.25
N GLY A 303 8.09 10.34 30.37
CA GLY A 303 9.41 9.80 30.72
C GLY A 303 10.49 10.85 30.92
N GLY A 304 10.22 12.11 30.59
CA GLY A 304 11.22 13.19 30.64
C GLY A 304 12.34 13.04 29.62
N TYR A 305 12.10 12.34 28.50
CA TYR A 305 13.08 12.16 27.44
C TYR A 305 13.14 13.42 26.54
N ARG A 306 14.31 13.68 25.96
CA ARG A 306 14.52 14.75 24.96
C ARG A 306 14.98 14.10 23.65
N ASP A 307 14.39 14.53 22.54
CA ASP A 307 14.78 14.29 21.15
C ASP A 307 15.47 12.93 20.87
N ASP A 308 14.66 11.88 20.62
CA ASP A 308 15.07 10.52 20.21
C ASP A 308 15.80 9.64 21.25
N ALA A 309 15.84 10.07 22.52
CA ALA A 309 16.41 9.28 23.61
C ALA A 309 15.47 8.20 24.21
N VAL A 310 14.36 7.86 23.55
CA VAL A 310 13.37 6.92 24.10
C VAL A 310 13.94 5.49 24.13
N PRO A 311 13.91 4.78 25.27
CA PRO A 311 14.40 3.41 25.34
C PRO A 311 13.66 2.48 24.36
N VAL A 312 14.38 1.60 23.67
CA VAL A 312 13.83 0.62 22.71
C VAL A 312 12.74 -0.28 23.32
N ALA A 313 12.75 -0.47 24.64
CA ALA A 313 11.72 -1.20 25.38
C ALA A 313 10.29 -0.65 25.14
N TRP A 314 10.15 0.65 24.81
CA TRP A 314 8.85 1.24 24.48
C TRP A 314 8.22 0.68 23.20
N LEU A 315 8.98 0.01 22.33
CA LEU A 315 8.42 -0.72 21.19
C LEU A 315 7.46 -1.84 21.66
N ALA A 316 7.68 -2.41 22.85
CA ALA A 316 6.78 -3.41 23.43
C ALA A 316 5.38 -2.85 23.76
N VAL A 317 5.26 -1.53 23.91
CA VAL A 317 3.97 -0.82 24.11
C VAL A 317 3.45 -0.27 22.79
N MET A 318 4.33 0.36 22.00
CA MET A 318 3.95 1.04 20.76
C MET A 318 3.45 0.07 19.68
N LEU A 319 4.05 -1.12 19.54
CA LEU A 319 3.63 -2.08 18.52
C LEU A 319 2.22 -2.65 18.80
N PRO A 320 1.89 -3.13 20.02
CA PRO A 320 0.52 -3.50 20.35
C PRO A 320 -0.47 -2.35 20.19
N LEU A 321 -0.10 -1.12 20.57
CA LEU A 321 -0.95 0.06 20.40
C LEU A 321 -1.26 0.31 18.92
N ALA A 322 -0.25 0.29 18.04
CA ALA A 322 -0.45 0.46 16.61
C ALA A 322 -1.36 -0.64 16.02
N ILE A 323 -1.16 -1.89 16.43
CA ILE A 323 -2.01 -3.02 16.04
C ILE A 323 -3.46 -2.81 16.51
N ALA A 324 -3.66 -2.36 17.76
CA ALA A 324 -4.98 -2.12 18.32
C ALA A 324 -5.72 -0.97 17.61
N VAL A 325 -5.03 0.14 17.33
CA VAL A 325 -5.58 1.27 16.57
C VAL A 325 -5.90 0.86 15.14
N GLY A 326 -5.01 0.11 14.47
CA GLY A 326 -5.26 -0.43 13.14
C GLY A 326 -6.46 -1.40 13.10
N TRP A 327 -6.62 -2.22 14.14
CA TRP A 327 -7.78 -3.09 14.32
C TRP A 327 -9.08 -2.27 14.50
N LEU A 328 -9.04 -1.20 15.30
CA LEU A 328 -10.19 -0.34 15.54
C LEU A 328 -10.59 0.40 14.26
N ALA A 329 -9.61 0.91 13.50
CA ALA A 329 -9.84 1.54 12.21
C ALA A 329 -10.51 0.58 11.21
N GLU A 330 -10.07 -0.68 11.15
CA GLU A 330 -10.72 -1.70 10.31
C GLU A 330 -12.17 -1.94 10.73
N ALA A 331 -12.40 -2.17 12.01
CA ALA A 331 -13.70 -2.56 12.55
C ALA A 331 -14.74 -1.42 12.52
N ARG A 332 -14.31 -0.17 12.75
CA ARG A 332 -15.20 0.98 12.94
C ARG A 332 -15.32 1.89 11.72
N ILE A 333 -14.31 1.94 10.87
CA ILE A 333 -14.27 2.86 9.72
C ILE A 333 -14.29 2.05 8.43
N GLU A 334 -13.27 1.24 8.19
CA GLU A 334 -13.05 0.58 6.90
C GLU A 334 -14.20 -0.36 6.52
N THR A 335 -14.50 -1.34 7.37
CA THR A 335 -15.52 -2.36 7.08
C THR A 335 -16.94 -1.77 7.00
N PRO A 336 -17.39 -0.93 7.96
CA PRO A 336 -18.72 -0.31 7.89
C PRO A 336 -18.90 0.57 6.65
N LEU A 337 -17.96 1.48 6.37
CA LEU A 337 -18.07 2.40 5.23
C LEU A 337 -17.97 1.67 3.90
N ARG A 338 -17.08 0.67 3.79
CA ARG A 338 -17.02 -0.17 2.59
C ARG A 338 -18.33 -0.90 2.33
N ARG A 339 -18.95 -1.47 3.38
CA ARG A 339 -20.25 -2.13 3.26
C ARG A 339 -21.33 -1.15 2.84
N TRP A 340 -21.34 0.07 3.41
CA TRP A 340 -22.30 1.12 3.10
C TRP A 340 -22.19 1.61 1.65
N ILE A 341 -20.98 1.90 1.16
CA ILE A 341 -20.74 2.35 -0.22
C ILE A 341 -21.15 1.28 -1.24
N LEU A 342 -20.90 0.01 -0.93
CA LEU A 342 -21.17 -1.12 -1.84
C LEU A 342 -22.56 -1.73 -1.64
N ARG A 343 -23.48 -1.09 -0.90
CA ARG A 343 -24.86 -1.59 -0.76
C ARG A 343 -25.54 -1.59 -2.13
N PRO A 344 -26.19 -2.70 -2.54
CA PRO A 344 -27.06 -2.69 -3.71
C PRO A 344 -28.14 -1.63 -3.52
N ARG A 345 -28.32 -0.73 -4.49
CA ARG A 345 -29.48 0.16 -4.48
C ARG A 345 -30.74 -0.71 -4.68
N PRO A 346 -31.82 -0.50 -3.91
CA PRO A 346 -33.08 -1.19 -4.17
C PRO A 346 -33.50 -0.92 -5.62
N ALA A 347 -33.89 -1.97 -6.34
CA ALA A 347 -34.42 -1.83 -7.69
C ALA A 347 -35.64 -0.90 -7.63
N ALA A 348 -35.74 0.04 -8.57
CA ALA A 348 -36.96 0.83 -8.73
C ALA A 348 -38.13 -0.15 -8.91
N PRO A 349 -39.28 0.05 -8.23
CA PRO A 349 -40.43 -0.81 -8.44
C PRO A 349 -40.75 -0.82 -9.94
N ALA A 350 -40.86 -2.03 -10.51
CA ALA A 350 -41.24 -2.19 -11.90
C ALA A 350 -42.54 -1.41 -12.15
N ALA A 351 -42.55 -0.55 -13.15
CA ALA A 351 -43.77 0.14 -13.57
C ALA A 351 -44.85 -0.93 -13.79
N ARG A 352 -45.95 -0.82 -13.04
CA ARG A 352 -47.11 -1.70 -13.22
C ARG A 352 -47.53 -1.58 -14.69
N PRO A 353 -47.77 -2.67 -15.42
CA PRO A 353 -48.32 -2.57 -16.76
C PRO A 353 -49.66 -1.83 -16.67
N ASP A 354 -49.77 -0.72 -17.40
CA ASP A 354 -50.98 0.09 -17.47
C ASP A 354 -52.17 -0.82 -17.81
N ALA A 355 -53.20 -0.77 -16.98
CA ALA A 355 -54.46 -1.43 -17.24
C ALA A 355 -55.01 -0.90 -18.57
N GLN A 356 -55.28 -1.81 -19.52
CA GLN A 356 -55.92 -1.44 -20.78
C GLN A 356 -57.28 -0.77 -20.51
N PRO A 357 -57.62 0.31 -21.24
CA PRO A 357 -58.92 0.96 -21.10
C PRO A 357 -60.01 0.03 -21.63
N ILE A 358 -60.98 -0.29 -20.78
CA ILE A 358 -62.22 -0.95 -21.18
C ILE A 358 -62.99 0.05 -22.05
N GLY A 359 -63.14 -0.26 -23.34
CA GLY A 359 -63.90 0.55 -24.29
C GLY A 359 -65.41 0.50 -24.03
N PRO A 360 -66.17 1.53 -24.45
CA PRO A 360 -67.57 1.70 -24.08
C PRO A 360 -68.47 0.71 -24.85
N SER A 361 -69.47 0.17 -24.15
CA SER A 361 -70.58 -0.63 -24.69
C SER A 361 -71.66 0.22 -25.33
#